data_AF-A0AAN6RQC4-F1
#
_entry.id   AF-A0AAN6RQC4-F1
#
_cell.length_a   1.000
_cell.length_b   1.000
_cell.length_c   1.000
_cell.angle_alpha   90.00
_cell.angle_beta   90.00
_cell.angle_gamma   90.00
#
_symmetry.space_group_name_H-M   'P 1'
#
loop_
_entity.id
_entity.type
_entity.pdbx_description
1 polymer ?
#
loop_
_entity_poly.entity_id
_entity_poly.type
_entity_poly.pdbx_seq_one_letter_code
_entity_poly.pdbx_strand_id
1 'polypeptide(L)'
;MADHPAERITSVGGHDFGYPHGHLGNLTEDESARLAQFKEYLETKGLYKPAPEASHDDQTLLRFLRARKWSITDAYGQFKDTEEWRKANQLEVLYDTIDVDAYEKTRSLVGTLGED
;
A
#
# COMPACT_ATOMS: atom_id res chain seq x y z
N MET A 1 -48.49 -8.21 -18.67
CA MET A 1 -47.06 -7.96 -18.93
C MET A 1 -46.80 -6.51 -18.58
N ALA A 2 -46.20 -6.26 -17.42
CA ALA A 2 -45.96 -4.91 -16.92
C ALA A 2 -44.63 -4.41 -17.48
N ASP A 3 -44.66 -3.27 -18.17
CA ASP A 3 -43.49 -2.55 -18.67
C ASP A 3 -43.10 -1.53 -17.60
N HIS A 4 -41.92 -1.66 -17.02
CA HIS A 4 -41.37 -0.74 -16.03
C HIS A 4 -40.22 0.05 -16.67
N PRO A 5 -40.26 1.39 -16.70
CA PRO A 5 -39.17 2.18 -17.25
C PRO A 5 -37.95 2.10 -16.31
N ALA A 6 -36.77 1.89 -16.89
CA ALA A 6 -35.52 1.86 -16.17
C ALA A 6 -35.22 3.23 -15.55
N GLU A 7 -35.31 3.34 -14.22
CA GLU A 7 -34.85 4.52 -13.49
C GLU A 7 -33.32 4.62 -13.57
N ARG A 8 -32.84 5.73 -14.12
CA ARG A 8 -31.42 6.08 -14.19
C ARG A 8 -30.96 6.43 -12.77
N ILE A 9 -30.17 5.54 -12.16
CA ILE A 9 -29.47 5.84 -10.90
C ILE A 9 -28.48 6.98 -11.17
N THR A 10 -28.77 8.15 -10.64
CA THR A 10 -27.83 9.27 -10.65
C THR A 10 -26.76 8.97 -9.61
N SER A 11 -25.54 8.65 -10.05
CA SER A 11 -24.39 8.62 -9.16
C SER A 11 -24.17 10.04 -8.66
N VAL A 12 -24.59 10.32 -7.42
CA VAL A 12 -24.14 11.51 -6.67
C VAL A 12 -22.66 11.29 -6.34
N GLY A 13 -21.81 11.50 -7.35
CA GLY A 13 -20.37 11.64 -7.20
C GLY A 13 -20.07 13.04 -6.69
N GLY A 14 -20.47 13.31 -5.44
CA GLY A 14 -20.07 14.50 -4.70
C GLY A 14 -19.07 14.09 -3.64
N HIS A 15 -17.86 13.70 -4.03
CA HIS A 15 -16.77 13.69 -3.06
C HIS A 15 -16.33 15.15 -2.90
N ASP A 16 -16.67 15.71 -1.75
CA ASP A 16 -16.02 16.89 -1.19
C ASP A 16 -14.50 16.79 -1.44
N PHE A 17 -13.84 17.87 -1.83
CA PHE A 17 -12.41 17.89 -2.22
C PHE A 17 -11.49 17.71 -0.99
N GLY A 18 -11.79 16.75 -0.12
CA GLY A 18 -11.01 16.33 1.04
C GLY A 18 -10.17 15.10 0.73
N TYR A 19 -8.95 15.09 1.25
CA TYR A 19 -8.08 13.91 1.21
C TYR A 19 -8.81 12.72 1.87
N PRO A 20 -8.74 11.49 1.33
CA PRO A 20 -9.50 10.35 1.86
C PRO A 20 -9.21 10.11 3.36
N HIS A 21 -10.24 9.81 4.15
CA HIS A 21 -10.10 9.47 5.57
C HIS A 21 -9.11 8.32 5.81
N GLY A 22 -8.49 8.28 6.99
CA GLY A 22 -7.54 7.23 7.36
C GLY A 22 -6.14 7.40 6.78
N HIS A 23 -5.80 8.60 6.29
CA HIS A 23 -4.47 8.95 5.78
C HIS A 23 -3.77 10.00 6.68
N LEU A 24 -2.48 10.30 6.44
CA LEU A 24 -1.76 11.28 7.29
C LEU A 24 -2.52 12.59 7.36
N GLY A 25 -2.60 13.17 8.55
CA GLY A 25 -3.27 14.45 8.77
C GLY A 25 -4.79 14.40 8.68
N ASN A 26 -5.39 13.26 8.32
CA ASN A 26 -6.84 13.05 8.30
C ASN A 26 -7.22 11.72 8.99
N LEU A 27 -6.68 11.51 10.18
CA LEU A 27 -6.97 10.38 11.06
C LEU A 27 -7.98 10.77 12.12
N THR A 28 -8.89 9.88 12.46
CA THR A 28 -9.65 9.99 13.73
C THR A 28 -8.75 9.71 14.93
N GLU A 29 -9.26 9.97 16.14
CA GLU A 29 -8.56 9.61 17.38
C GLU A 29 -8.32 8.10 17.48
N ASP A 30 -9.33 7.29 17.15
CA ASP A 30 -9.22 5.83 17.12
C ASP A 30 -8.17 5.35 16.11
N GLU A 31 -8.15 5.93 14.92
CA GLU A 31 -7.18 5.59 13.87
C GLU A 31 -5.75 5.95 14.27
N SER A 32 -5.58 7.11 14.93
CA SER A 32 -4.30 7.54 15.48
C SER A 32 -3.81 6.60 16.59
N ALA A 33 -4.71 6.17 17.47
CA ALA A 33 -4.41 5.18 18.51
C ALA A 33 -4.04 3.82 17.92
N ARG A 34 -4.72 3.37 16.85
CA ARG A 34 -4.38 2.14 16.13
C ARG A 34 -3.01 2.22 15.48
N LEU A 35 -2.64 3.35 14.88
CA LEU A 35 -1.30 3.55 14.34
C LEU A 35 -0.22 3.45 15.43
N ALA A 36 -0.44 4.07 16.59
CA ALA A 36 0.49 3.98 17.71
C ALA A 36 0.65 2.54 18.22
N GLN A 37 -0.47 1.84 18.46
CA GLN A 37 -0.48 0.43 18.85
C GLN A 37 0.24 -0.46 17.83
N PHE A 38 0.07 -0.18 16.53
CA PHE A 38 0.69 -0.97 15.48
C PHE A 38 2.22 -0.79 15.47
N LYS A 39 2.72 0.44 15.64
CA LYS A 39 4.16 0.72 15.77
C LYS A 39 4.77 -0.04 16.95
N GLU A 40 4.15 0.07 18.13
CA GLU A 40 4.60 -0.64 19.32
C GLU A 40 4.59 -2.15 19.09
N TYR A 41 3.51 -2.69 18.49
CA TYR A 41 3.43 -4.11 18.19
C TYR A 41 4.53 -4.57 17.24
N LEU A 42 4.81 -3.82 16.17
CA LEU A 42 5.90 -4.15 15.25
C LEU A 42 7.28 -4.06 15.90
N GLU A 43 7.49 -3.09 16.80
CA GLU A 43 8.72 -2.94 17.56
C GLU A 43 8.97 -4.15 18.47
N THR A 44 7.94 -4.61 19.20
CA THR A 44 8.03 -5.83 20.03
C THR A 44 8.35 -7.09 19.21
N LYS A 45 8.01 -7.08 17.91
CA LYS A 45 8.30 -8.16 16.96
C LYS A 45 9.64 -7.98 16.23
N GLY A 46 10.37 -6.89 16.49
CA GLY A 46 11.63 -6.57 15.84
C GLY A 46 11.50 -6.21 14.36
N LEU A 47 10.29 -5.89 13.90
CA LEU A 47 9.99 -5.51 12.51
C LEU A 47 9.88 -4.00 12.30
N TYR A 48 9.97 -3.21 13.37
CA TYR A 48 10.01 -1.77 13.31
C TYR A 48 11.08 -1.23 14.27
N LYS A 49 11.85 -0.26 13.79
CA LYS A 49 12.76 0.56 14.59
C LYS A 49 12.21 1.99 14.61
N PRO A 50 11.96 2.57 15.80
CA PRO A 50 11.56 3.97 15.92
C PRO A 50 12.75 4.92 15.67
N ALA A 51 12.51 6.22 15.86
CA ALA A 51 13.47 7.32 15.69
C ALA A 51 14.89 7.04 16.25
N PRO A 52 15.96 7.68 15.74
CA PRO A 52 15.98 8.93 14.94
C PRO A 52 15.58 8.77 13.47
N GLU A 53 15.89 7.63 12.84
CA GLU A 53 15.42 7.29 11.50
C GLU A 53 14.50 6.08 11.60
N ALA A 54 13.19 6.33 11.54
CA ALA A 54 12.23 5.27 11.62
C ALA A 54 12.40 4.34 10.41
N SER A 55 12.43 3.02 10.66
CA SER A 55 12.57 2.01 9.58
C SER A 55 11.47 2.09 8.52
N HIS A 56 10.31 2.64 8.87
CA HIS A 56 9.15 2.84 8.01
C HIS A 56 8.45 4.13 8.41
N ASP A 57 7.92 4.86 7.43
CA ASP A 57 7.11 6.04 7.68
C ASP A 57 5.66 5.70 8.04
N ASP A 58 4.96 6.69 8.61
CA ASP A 58 3.58 6.53 9.04
C ASP A 58 2.64 6.22 7.86
N GLN A 59 2.95 6.72 6.67
CA GLN A 59 2.15 6.43 5.48
C GLN A 59 2.21 4.97 5.06
N THR A 60 3.39 4.38 5.13
CA THR A 60 3.60 2.96 4.84
C THR A 60 2.83 2.13 5.84
N LEU A 61 2.93 2.41 7.14
CA LEU A 61 2.20 1.69 8.17
C LEU A 61 0.68 1.82 8.04
N LEU A 62 0.19 3.04 7.75
CA LEU A 62 -1.23 3.29 7.55
C LEU A 62 -1.81 2.55 6.33
N ARG A 63 -1.03 2.31 5.27
CA ARG A 63 -1.49 1.48 4.13
C ARG A 63 -1.87 0.07 4.58
N PHE A 64 -1.08 -0.55 5.46
CA PHE A 64 -1.37 -1.90 5.97
C PHE A 64 -2.62 -1.89 6.87
N LEU A 65 -2.75 -0.90 7.74
CA LEU A 65 -3.94 -0.75 8.59
C LEU A 65 -5.21 -0.56 7.76
N ARG A 66 -5.21 0.34 6.77
CA ARG A 66 -6.35 0.55 5.89
C ARG A 66 -6.71 -0.73 5.12
N ALA A 67 -5.72 -1.42 4.56
CA ALA A 67 -5.94 -2.66 3.79
C ALA A 67 -6.52 -3.80 4.64
N ARG A 68 -6.41 -3.72 5.97
CA ARG A 68 -6.87 -4.73 6.93
C ARG A 68 -7.91 -4.18 7.90
N LYS A 69 -8.65 -3.14 7.50
CA LYS A 69 -9.77 -2.56 8.26
C LYS A 69 -9.39 -2.22 9.71
N TRP A 70 -8.16 -1.72 9.91
CA TRP A 70 -7.60 -1.35 11.22
C TRP A 70 -7.39 -2.51 12.22
N SER A 71 -7.43 -3.76 11.75
CA SER A 71 -7.04 -4.94 12.54
C SER A 71 -5.51 -5.00 12.67
N ILE A 72 -5.00 -4.83 13.89
CA ILE A 72 -3.56 -4.84 14.20
C ILE A 72 -2.94 -6.20 13.84
N THR A 73 -3.60 -7.31 14.20
CA THR A 73 -3.09 -8.66 13.96
C THR A 73 -3.04 -8.99 12.48
N ASP A 74 -4.09 -8.63 11.72
CA ASP A 74 -4.12 -8.92 10.28
C ASP A 74 -3.17 -8.00 9.51
N ALA A 75 -3.06 -6.72 9.92
CA ALA A 75 -2.06 -5.79 9.37
C ALA A 75 -0.64 -6.28 9.63
N TYR A 76 -0.37 -6.82 10.83
CA TYR A 76 0.91 -7.44 11.15
C TYR A 76 1.23 -8.62 10.25
N GLY A 77 0.28 -9.55 10.06
CA GLY A 77 0.49 -10.69 9.16
C GLY A 77 0.87 -10.24 7.75
N GLN A 78 0.10 -9.31 7.20
CA GLN A 78 0.38 -8.73 5.88
C GLN A 78 1.76 -8.04 5.81
N PHE A 79 2.12 -7.25 6.84
CA PHE A 79 3.38 -6.54 6.90
C PHE A 79 4.56 -7.51 6.97
N LYS A 80 4.50 -8.48 7.89
CA LYS A 80 5.53 -9.51 8.07
C LYS A 80 5.78 -10.28 6.78
N ASP A 81 4.73 -10.77 6.14
CA ASP A 81 4.86 -11.56 4.91
C ASP A 81 5.44 -10.73 3.77
N THR A 82 5.10 -9.43 3.71
CA THR A 82 5.69 -8.48 2.75
C THR A 82 7.18 -8.31 3.00
N GLU A 83 7.59 -8.07 4.24
CA GLU A 83 9.01 -7.91 4.61
C GLU A 83 9.83 -9.18 4.37
N GLU A 84 9.27 -10.35 4.66
CA GLU A 84 9.90 -11.65 4.38
C GLU A 84 10.09 -11.85 2.88
N TRP A 85 9.07 -11.54 2.07
CA TRP A 85 9.17 -11.61 0.61
C TRP A 85 10.21 -10.63 0.07
N ARG A 86 10.27 -9.39 0.58
CA ARG A 86 11.29 -8.40 0.17
C ARG A 86 12.71 -8.90 0.42
N LYS A 87 12.95 -9.48 1.59
CA LYS A 87 14.25 -10.05 1.96
C LYS A 87 14.61 -11.27 1.11
N ALA A 88 13.66 -12.19 0.92
CA ALA A 88 13.86 -13.41 0.12
C ALA A 88 14.21 -13.10 -1.34
N ASN A 89 13.65 -12.02 -1.90
CA ASN A 89 13.91 -11.58 -3.26
C ASN A 89 15.03 -10.54 -3.37
N GLN A 90 15.74 -10.26 -2.26
CA GLN A 90 16.87 -9.33 -2.21
C GLN A 90 16.55 -7.97 -2.85
N LEU A 91 15.34 -7.45 -2.60
CA LEU A 91 14.81 -6.28 -3.32
C LEU A 91 15.71 -5.05 -3.24
N GLU A 92 16.34 -4.81 -2.08
CA GLU A 92 17.30 -3.71 -1.90
C GLU A 92 18.48 -3.83 -2.86
N VAL A 93 19.09 -5.02 -2.93
CA VAL A 93 20.20 -5.30 -3.85
C VAL A 93 19.74 -5.15 -5.30
N LEU A 94 18.56 -5.68 -5.62
CA LEU A 94 18.02 -5.60 -6.97
C LEU A 94 17.90 -4.14 -7.42
N TYR A 95 17.40 -3.24 -6.57
CA TYR A 95 17.30 -1.81 -6.91
C TYR A 95 18.67 -1.17 -7.16
N ASP A 96 19.69 -1.53 -6.39
CA ASP A 96 21.04 -0.99 -6.53
C ASP A 96 21.80 -1.56 -7.74
N THR A 97 21.48 -2.80 -8.14
CA THR A 97 22.26 -3.54 -9.16
C THR A 97 21.52 -3.79 -10.47
N ILE A 98 20.28 -3.33 -10.63
CA ILE A 98 19.51 -3.57 -11.86
C ILE A 98 20.20 -2.91 -13.06
N ASP A 99 20.46 -3.70 -14.10
CA ASP A 99 20.99 -3.21 -15.37
C ASP A 99 19.85 -2.61 -16.20
N VAL A 100 19.73 -1.29 -16.14
CA VAL A 100 18.71 -0.52 -16.86
C VAL A 100 18.87 -0.66 -18.38
N ASP A 101 20.11 -0.74 -18.89
CA ASP A 101 20.37 -0.86 -20.33
C ASP A 101 19.94 -2.23 -20.85
N ALA A 102 20.20 -3.29 -20.09
CA ALA A 102 19.70 -4.62 -20.41
C ALA A 102 18.16 -4.65 -20.38
N TYR A 103 17.53 -4.03 -19.39
CA TYR A 103 16.07 -3.91 -19.32
C TYR A 103 15.50 -3.20 -20.56
N GLU A 104 16.02 -2.03 -20.94
CA GLU A 104 15.54 -1.28 -22.12
C GLU A 104 15.72 -2.07 -23.42
N LYS A 105 16.82 -2.83 -23.57
CA LYS A 105 17.01 -3.73 -24.71
C LYS A 105 15.94 -4.82 -24.75
N THR A 106 15.62 -5.44 -23.62
CA THR A 106 14.56 -6.47 -23.57
C THR A 106 13.16 -5.90 -23.82
N ARG A 107 12.89 -4.68 -23.34
CA ARG A 107 11.62 -3.98 -23.56
C ARG A 107 11.40 -3.63 -25.02
N SER A 108 12.42 -3.14 -25.72
CA SER A 108 12.30 -2.75 -27.13
C SER A 108 12.05 -3.94 -28.07
N LEU A 109 12.53 -5.14 -27.71
CA LEU A 109 12.30 -6.38 -28.47
C LEU A 109 10.83 -6.84 -28.52
N VAL A 110 10.02 -6.47 -27.53
CA VAL A 110 8.57 -6.78 -27.53
C VAL A 110 7.78 -5.77 -28.37
N GLY A 111 8.31 -4.56 -28.57
CA GLY A 111 7.66 -3.51 -29.36
C GLY A 111 7.83 -3.64 -30.87
N THR A 112 8.78 -4.45 -31.34
CA THR A 112 9.12 -4.57 -32.77
C THR A 112 8.62 -5.86 -33.44
N LEU A 113 7.93 -6.74 -32.72
CA LEU A 113 7.36 -7.99 -33.26
C LEU A 113 5.90 -7.85 -33.74
N GLY A 114 5.55 -6.69 -34.32
CA GLY A 114 4.17 -6.35 -34.68
C GLY A 114 3.96 -5.69 -36.05
N GLU A 115 4.99 -5.64 -36.91
CA GLU A 115 4.84 -5.17 -38.29
C GLU A 115 5.62 -6.10 -39.23
N ASP A 116 4.97 -7.20 -39.64
CA ASP A 116 5.21 -7.94 -40.88
C ASP A 116 3.89 -8.61 -41.32
#